data_AF-A0A6A4RTT4-F1
#
_entry.id   AF-A0A6A4RTT4-F1
#
_cell.length_a   1.000
_cell.length_b   1.000
_cell.length_c   1.000
_cell.angle_alpha   90.00
_cell.angle_beta   90.00
_cell.angle_gamma   90.00
#
_symmetry.space_group_name_H-M   'P 1'
#
loop_
_entity.id
_entity.type
_entity.pdbx_description
1 polymer ?
#
loop_
_entity_poly.entity_id
_entity_poly.type
_entity_poly.pdbx_seq_one_letter_code
_entity_poly.pdbx_strand_id
1 'polypeptide(L)'
;YMQSLQEILEFKDKNADDEKVTYDFTDAVIKVRNRHNDVIPTMAQGVVEYKETYGTDPVVSQNVQYFLDRFYMSRISIRMLLNQHTLLFGGKVRVNPAHPKQIGSIDPNCRVSEVIKDAYENARNLCDRYYMNSPELKLEEFNLKEQGNPTTVVYVPSHLYHMVFELFK
;
A
#
# COMPACT_ATOMS: atom_id res chain seq x y z
N TYR A 1 -16.00 -5.94 -4.29
CA TYR A 1 -16.58 -5.27 -3.09
C TYR A 1 -17.79 -6.00 -2.53
N MET A 2 -18.91 -6.16 -3.26
CA MET A 2 -20.12 -6.84 -2.73
C MET A 2 -19.84 -8.25 -2.17
N GLN A 3 -19.15 -9.10 -2.95
CA GLN A 3 -18.74 -10.43 -2.49
C GLN A 3 -17.88 -10.37 -1.22
N SER A 4 -16.90 -9.46 -1.17
CA SER A 4 -16.04 -9.29 0.00
C SER A 4 -16.83 -8.86 1.24
N LEU A 5 -17.86 -8.04 1.07
CA LEU A 5 -18.75 -7.67 2.18
C LEU A 5 -19.56 -8.87 2.67
N GLN A 6 -20.15 -9.66 1.76
CA GLN A 6 -20.92 -10.86 2.11
C GLN A 6 -20.07 -11.86 2.88
N GLU A 7 -18.86 -12.16 2.39
CA GLU A 7 -17.93 -13.10 3.03
C GLU A 7 -17.52 -12.63 4.44
N ILE A 8 -17.30 -11.33 4.64
CA ILE A 8 -16.96 -10.80 5.97
C ILE A 8 -18.19 -10.82 6.90
N LEU A 9 -19.39 -10.57 6.39
CA LEU A 9 -20.62 -10.59 7.18
C LEU A 9 -20.96 -11.97 7.74
N GLU A 10 -20.49 -13.07 7.12
CA GLU A 10 -20.64 -14.42 7.66
C GLU A 10 -20.01 -14.59 9.04
N PHE A 11 -19.08 -13.71 9.43
CA PHE A 11 -18.40 -13.75 10.73
C PHE A 11 -19.05 -12.88 11.80
N LYS A 12 -20.07 -12.07 11.44
CA LYS A 12 -20.68 -11.08 12.34
C LYS A 12 -21.14 -11.66 13.67
N ASP A 13 -21.81 -12.81 13.63
CA ASP A 13 -22.42 -13.46 14.80
C ASP A 13 -21.64 -14.72 15.26
N LYS A 14 -20.42 -14.92 14.75
CA LYS A 14 -19.56 -16.05 15.14
C LYS A 14 -18.80 -15.75 16.43
N ASN A 15 -18.53 -16.79 17.23
CA ASN A 15 -17.76 -16.65 18.47
C ASN A 15 -16.28 -16.37 18.18
N ALA A 16 -15.77 -15.24 18.69
CA ALA A 16 -14.36 -14.86 18.54
C ALA A 16 -13.39 -15.69 19.41
N ASP A 17 -13.89 -16.34 20.46
CA ASP A 17 -13.09 -17.22 21.32
C ASP A 17 -12.86 -18.61 20.69
N ASP A 18 -13.55 -18.92 19.59
CA ASP A 18 -13.33 -20.15 18.83
C ASP A 18 -12.12 -19.98 17.89
N GLU A 19 -11.05 -20.72 18.18
CA GLU A 19 -9.80 -20.70 17.39
C GLU A 19 -10.03 -21.08 15.91
N LYS A 20 -10.98 -21.97 15.62
CA LYS A 20 -11.32 -22.30 14.23
C LYS A 20 -11.96 -21.12 13.52
N VAL A 21 -12.81 -20.35 14.20
CA VAL A 21 -13.43 -19.15 13.63
C VAL A 21 -12.39 -18.09 13.31
N THR A 22 -11.40 -17.88 14.20
CA THR A 22 -10.34 -16.88 13.96
C THR A 22 -9.40 -17.28 12.83
N TYR A 23 -9.10 -18.58 12.68
CA TYR A 23 -8.37 -19.11 11.53
C TYR A 23 -9.16 -18.91 10.22
N ASP A 24 -10.42 -19.35 10.19
CA ASP A 24 -11.31 -19.22 9.03
C ASP A 24 -11.49 -17.74 8.63
N PHE A 25 -11.56 -16.82 9.60
CA PHE A 25 -11.62 -15.38 9.34
C PHE A 25 -10.33 -14.86 8.69
N THR A 26 -9.18 -15.31 9.17
CA THR A 26 -7.88 -14.90 8.62
C THR A 26 -7.74 -15.36 7.16
N ASP A 27 -8.18 -16.57 6.83
CA ASP A 27 -8.24 -17.05 5.45
C ASP A 27 -9.19 -16.22 4.58
N ALA A 28 -10.36 -15.84 5.11
CA ALA A 28 -11.30 -14.95 4.41
C ALA A 28 -10.66 -13.57 4.13
N VAL A 29 -9.96 -12.99 5.11
CA VAL A 29 -9.21 -11.73 4.96
C VAL A 29 -8.16 -11.83 3.85
N ILE A 30 -7.39 -12.93 3.79
CA ILE A 30 -6.39 -13.17 2.73
C ILE A 30 -7.06 -13.25 1.36
N LYS A 31 -8.19 -13.98 1.25
CA LYS A 31 -8.97 -14.08 0.00
C LYS A 31 -9.47 -12.71 -0.46
N VAL A 32 -10.05 -11.91 0.44
CA VAL A 32 -10.52 -10.55 0.14
C VAL A 32 -9.37 -9.65 -0.33
N ARG A 33 -8.21 -9.69 0.34
CA ARG A 33 -7.03 -8.93 -0.04
C ARG A 33 -6.59 -9.27 -1.47
N ASN A 34 -6.47 -10.56 -1.77
CA ASN A 34 -6.00 -11.03 -3.08
C ASN A 34 -7.00 -10.69 -4.19
N ARG A 35 -8.31 -10.83 -3.94
CA ARG A 35 -9.39 -10.45 -4.88
C ARG A 35 -9.29 -8.98 -5.29
N HIS A 36 -8.86 -8.11 -4.38
CA HIS A 36 -8.80 -6.67 -4.63
C HIS A 36 -7.49 -6.19 -5.25
N ASN A 37 -6.56 -7.08 -5.65
CA ASN A 37 -5.25 -6.69 -6.20
C ASN A 37 -5.37 -5.78 -7.44
N ASP A 38 -6.25 -6.12 -8.38
CA ASP A 38 -6.36 -5.42 -9.67
C ASP A 38 -7.38 -4.27 -9.68
N VAL A 39 -7.92 -3.89 -8.52
CA VAL A 39 -8.93 -2.81 -8.44
C VAL A 39 -8.43 -1.48 -9.03
N ILE A 40 -7.15 -1.14 -8.86
CA ILE A 40 -6.60 0.11 -9.42
C ILE A 40 -6.61 0.08 -10.96
N PRO A 41 -5.97 -0.89 -11.64
CA PRO A 41 -6.00 -0.94 -13.09
C PRO A 41 -7.42 -1.13 -13.65
N THR A 42 -8.29 -1.91 -13.00
CA THR A 42 -9.69 -2.06 -13.45
C THR A 42 -10.47 -0.74 -13.39
N MET A 43 -10.32 0.04 -12.32
CA MET A 43 -10.98 1.35 -12.22
C MET A 43 -10.41 2.36 -13.20
N ALA A 44 -9.09 2.38 -13.41
CA ALA A 44 -8.46 3.22 -14.42
C ALA A 44 -8.99 2.90 -15.83
N GLN A 45 -9.09 1.61 -16.16
CA GLN A 45 -9.63 1.14 -17.43
C GLN A 45 -11.06 1.62 -17.65
N GLY A 46 -11.94 1.52 -16.64
CA GLY A 46 -13.32 2.02 -16.75
C GLY A 46 -13.41 3.54 -16.97
N VAL A 47 -12.49 4.33 -16.40
CA VAL A 47 -12.44 5.78 -16.64
C VAL A 47 -11.95 6.09 -18.07
N VAL A 48 -11.01 5.31 -18.59
CA VAL A 48 -10.56 5.42 -19.99
C VAL A 48 -11.70 5.10 -20.95
N GLU A 49 -12.40 3.98 -20.75
CA GLU A 49 -13.55 3.58 -21.58
C GLU A 49 -14.66 4.63 -21.58
N TYR A 50 -14.96 5.20 -20.40
CA TYR A 50 -15.90 6.30 -20.28
C TYR A 50 -15.47 7.51 -21.12
N LYS A 51 -14.20 7.91 -20.99
CA LYS A 51 -13.63 9.05 -21.72
C LYS A 51 -13.64 8.84 -23.23
N GLU A 52 -13.32 7.63 -23.69
CA GLU A 52 -13.31 7.29 -25.13
C GLU A 52 -14.72 7.28 -25.72
N THR A 53 -15.71 6.84 -24.95
CA THR A 53 -17.10 6.71 -25.42
C THR A 53 -17.85 8.04 -25.40
N TYR A 54 -17.67 8.84 -24.35
CA TYR A 54 -18.49 10.03 -24.08
C TYR A 54 -17.71 11.35 -24.16
N GLY A 55 -16.40 11.29 -24.38
CA GLY A 55 -15.53 12.46 -24.35
C GLY A 55 -15.24 12.95 -22.93
N THR A 56 -14.83 14.21 -22.81
CA THR A 56 -14.47 14.82 -21.53
C THR A 56 -15.36 16.03 -21.27
N ASP A 57 -16.10 15.99 -20.17
CA ASP A 57 -16.89 17.12 -19.66
C ASP A 57 -16.26 17.64 -18.35
N PRO A 58 -16.07 18.97 -18.19
CA PRO A 58 -15.41 19.52 -17.00
C PRO A 58 -16.13 19.21 -15.67
N VAL A 59 -17.47 19.22 -15.67
CA VAL A 59 -18.28 18.98 -14.45
C VAL A 59 -18.18 17.51 -14.06
N VAL A 60 -18.33 16.60 -15.03
CA VAL A 60 -18.13 15.17 -14.80
C VAL A 60 -16.70 14.88 -14.36
N SER A 61 -15.70 15.53 -14.95
CA SER A 61 -14.30 15.31 -14.58
C SER A 61 -14.03 15.67 -13.12
N GLN A 62 -14.60 16.78 -12.63
CA GLN A 62 -14.51 17.15 -11.20
C GLN A 62 -15.18 16.10 -10.30
N ASN A 63 -16.35 15.60 -10.68
CA ASN A 63 -17.06 14.57 -9.93
C ASN A 63 -16.29 13.24 -9.89
N VAL A 64 -15.71 12.83 -11.02
CA VAL A 64 -14.88 11.63 -11.13
C VAL A 64 -13.62 11.79 -10.28
N GLN A 65 -12.94 12.93 -10.33
CA GLN A 65 -11.78 13.20 -9.49
C GLN A 65 -12.12 13.04 -7.99
N TYR A 66 -13.19 13.72 -7.54
CA TYR A 66 -13.66 13.64 -6.16
C TYR A 66 -13.96 12.20 -5.73
N PHE A 67 -14.62 11.44 -6.61
CA PHE A 67 -14.92 10.04 -6.36
C PHE A 67 -13.65 9.18 -6.27
N LEU A 68 -12.72 9.31 -7.22
CA LEU A 68 -11.50 8.51 -7.29
C LEU A 68 -10.59 8.76 -6.08
N ASP A 69 -10.45 10.01 -5.63
CA ASP A 69 -9.65 10.34 -4.45
C ASP A 69 -10.20 9.61 -3.21
N ARG A 70 -11.51 9.66 -2.99
CA ARG A 70 -12.17 8.98 -1.87
C ARG A 70 -12.10 7.46 -2.00
N PHE A 71 -12.32 6.95 -3.21
CA PHE A 71 -12.29 5.52 -3.49
C PHE A 71 -10.90 4.93 -3.24
N TYR A 72 -9.85 5.56 -3.75
CA TYR A 72 -8.49 5.07 -3.56
C TYR A 72 -8.00 5.24 -2.12
N MET A 73 -8.36 6.34 -1.45
CA MET A 73 -8.08 6.49 -0.01
C MET A 73 -8.78 5.42 0.83
N SER A 74 -10.06 5.13 0.56
CA SER A 74 -10.78 4.03 1.21
C SER A 74 -10.16 2.67 0.92
N ARG A 75 -9.63 2.45 -0.28
CA ARG A 75 -8.95 1.20 -0.63
C ARG A 75 -7.62 1.05 0.11
N ILE A 76 -6.84 2.14 0.22
CA ILE A 76 -5.58 2.15 0.98
C ILE A 76 -5.85 1.80 2.45
N SER A 77 -6.89 2.37 3.06
CA SER A 77 -7.25 2.06 4.46
C SER A 77 -7.71 0.60 4.64
N ILE A 78 -8.52 0.06 3.72
CA ILE A 78 -8.92 -1.35 3.74
C ILE A 78 -7.67 -2.25 3.62
N ARG A 79 -6.78 -1.98 2.65
CA ARG A 79 -5.55 -2.76 2.47
C ARG A 79 -4.64 -2.68 3.70
N MET A 80 -4.58 -1.53 4.37
CA MET A 80 -3.84 -1.36 5.63
C MET A 80 -4.38 -2.30 6.72
N LEU A 81 -5.70 -2.32 6.96
CA LEU A 81 -6.33 -3.17 7.96
C LEU A 81 -6.13 -4.67 7.66
N LEU A 82 -6.40 -5.09 6.42
CA LEU A 82 -6.24 -6.49 6.02
C LEU A 82 -4.78 -6.93 6.12
N ASN A 83 -3.83 -6.10 5.67
CA ASN A 83 -2.41 -6.42 5.76
C ASN A 83 -1.96 -6.58 7.20
N GLN A 84 -2.33 -5.64 8.08
CA GLN A 84 -1.99 -5.72 9.50
C GLN A 84 -2.48 -7.02 10.14
N HIS A 85 -3.75 -7.36 9.94
CA HIS A 85 -4.30 -8.62 10.43
C HIS A 85 -3.51 -9.83 9.91
N THR A 86 -3.27 -9.90 8.59
CA THR A 86 -2.56 -11.04 8.00
C THR A 86 -1.09 -11.15 8.41
N LEU A 87 -0.40 -10.03 8.61
CA LEU A 87 1.01 -10.03 9.00
C LEU A 87 1.20 -10.41 10.46
N LEU A 88 0.24 -10.07 11.33
CA LEU A 88 0.29 -10.37 12.76
C LEU A 88 -0.27 -11.77 13.08
N PHE A 89 -1.31 -12.22 12.36
CA PHE A 89 -2.07 -13.42 12.71
C PHE A 89 -2.14 -14.49 11.60
N GLY A 90 -1.70 -14.18 10.38
CA GLY A 90 -1.85 -15.08 9.21
C GLY A 90 -0.68 -16.00 8.90
N GLY A 91 0.41 -15.97 9.67
CA GLY A 91 1.60 -16.78 9.43
C GLY A 91 1.87 -17.81 10.54
N LYS A 92 2.43 -18.97 10.15
CA LYS A 92 3.09 -19.91 11.09
C LYS A 92 4.37 -19.33 11.70
N VAL A 93 4.87 -18.21 11.17
CA VAL A 93 6.07 -17.52 11.63
C VAL A 93 5.64 -16.25 12.35
N ARG A 94 5.86 -16.19 13.66
CA ARG A 94 5.48 -15.06 14.54
C ARG A 94 6.18 -13.74 14.19
N VAL A 95 7.25 -13.82 13.38
CA VAL A 95 8.11 -12.70 13.03
C VAL A 95 8.42 -12.80 11.54
N ASN A 96 8.11 -11.76 10.76
CA ASN A 96 8.50 -11.72 9.34
C ASN A 96 10.03 -11.81 9.22
N PRO A 97 10.61 -12.87 8.63
CA PRO A 97 12.06 -13.04 8.56
C PRO A 97 12.75 -11.91 7.78
N ALA A 98 12.05 -11.31 6.82
CA ALA A 98 12.58 -10.19 6.03
C ALA A 98 12.64 -8.89 6.84
N HIS A 99 11.71 -8.68 7.77
CA HIS A 99 11.61 -7.47 8.58
C HIS A 99 11.21 -7.76 10.03
N PRO A 100 12.11 -8.36 10.83
CA PRO A 100 11.77 -8.89 12.14
C PRO A 100 11.43 -7.82 13.19
N LYS A 101 11.73 -6.55 12.90
CA LYS A 101 11.47 -5.40 13.78
C LYS A 101 10.15 -4.68 13.48
N GLN A 102 9.43 -5.08 12.44
CA GLN A 102 8.16 -4.47 12.07
C GLN A 102 6.99 -5.03 12.89
N ILE A 103 6.04 -4.16 13.21
CA ILE A 103 4.74 -4.52 13.79
C ILE A 103 3.75 -4.56 12.63
N GLY A 104 3.49 -5.77 12.14
CA GLY A 104 2.77 -5.96 10.89
C GLY A 104 3.51 -5.27 9.74
N SER A 105 2.90 -4.24 9.13
CA SER A 105 3.53 -3.42 8.08
C SER A 105 4.15 -2.11 8.58
N ILE A 106 4.10 -1.81 9.88
CA ILE A 106 4.61 -0.58 10.47
C ILE A 106 6.03 -0.81 10.97
N ASP A 107 6.95 0.06 10.59
CA ASP A 107 8.28 0.13 11.17
C ASP A 107 8.31 1.25 12.22
N PRO A 108 8.52 0.92 13.51
CA PRO A 108 8.62 1.93 14.56
C PRO A 108 9.88 2.80 14.47
N ASN A 109 10.90 2.37 13.71
CA ASN A 109 12.15 3.09 13.52
C ASN A 109 12.51 3.20 12.03
N CYS A 110 11.51 3.51 11.19
CA CYS A 110 11.68 3.64 9.74
C CYS A 110 12.74 4.70 9.42
N ARG A 111 13.88 4.28 8.85
CA ARG A 111 14.94 5.18 8.40
C ARG A 111 14.57 5.76 7.04
N VAL A 112 14.21 7.04 7.02
CA VAL A 112 13.68 7.70 5.82
C VAL A 112 14.66 7.64 4.65
N SER A 113 15.95 7.87 4.90
CA SER A 113 16.98 7.87 3.88
C SER A 113 17.21 6.52 3.22
N GLU A 114 17.08 5.43 3.95
CA GLU A 114 17.22 4.08 3.39
C GLU A 114 16.06 3.77 2.45
N VAL A 115 14.83 4.14 2.82
CA VAL A 115 13.66 3.99 1.93
C VAL A 115 13.79 4.85 0.66
N ILE A 116 14.35 6.06 0.77
CA ILE A 116 14.62 6.93 -0.39
C ILE A 116 15.65 6.29 -1.31
N LYS A 117 16.76 5.77 -0.77
CA LYS A 117 17.79 5.08 -1.57
C LYS A 117 17.21 3.86 -2.28
N ASP A 118 16.43 3.03 -1.59
CA ASP A 118 15.79 1.85 -2.18
C ASP A 118 14.84 2.23 -3.33
N ALA A 119 14.03 3.28 -3.14
CA ALA A 119 13.13 3.78 -4.18
C ALA A 119 13.91 4.35 -5.37
N TYR A 120 14.96 5.14 -5.11
CA TYR A 120 15.83 5.69 -6.14
C TYR A 120 16.50 4.60 -6.96
N GLU A 121 17.13 3.59 -6.33
CA GLU A 121 17.84 2.53 -7.06
C GLU A 121 16.89 1.77 -8.00
N ASN A 122 15.64 1.52 -7.58
CA ASN A 122 14.67 0.88 -8.46
C ASN A 122 14.21 1.80 -9.61
N ALA A 123 13.99 3.09 -9.37
CA ALA A 123 13.64 4.05 -10.41
C ALA A 123 14.81 4.26 -11.39
N ARG A 124 16.04 4.35 -10.87
CA ARG A 124 17.30 4.41 -11.62
C ARG A 124 17.45 3.20 -12.53
N ASN A 125 17.29 1.99 -11.99
CA ASN A 125 17.34 0.75 -12.77
C ASN A 125 16.30 0.72 -13.90
N LEU A 126 15.11 1.29 -13.67
CA LEU A 126 14.11 1.43 -14.72
C LEU A 126 14.60 2.42 -15.80
N CYS A 127 15.05 3.61 -15.38
CA CYS A 127 15.56 4.65 -16.26
C CYS A 127 16.74 4.16 -17.12
N ASP A 128 17.74 3.51 -16.51
CA ASP A 128 18.89 2.95 -17.20
C ASP A 128 18.50 1.92 -18.27
N ARG A 129 17.45 1.12 -18.04
CA ARG A 129 16.96 0.16 -19.05
C ARG A 129 16.36 0.83 -20.28
N TYR A 130 15.72 1.99 -20.12
CA TYR A 130 15.07 2.70 -21.24
C TYR A 130 16.00 3.72 -21.91
N TYR A 131 16.90 4.35 -21.15
CA TYR A 131 17.67 5.49 -21.59
C TYR A 131 19.19 5.27 -21.54
N MET A 132 19.65 4.10 -21.06
CA MET A 132 21.08 3.75 -20.87
C MET A 132 21.84 4.75 -19.99
N ASN A 133 21.12 5.59 -19.23
CA ASN A 133 21.67 6.60 -18.35
C ASN A 133 20.61 7.03 -17.32
N SER A 134 21.07 7.53 -16.18
CA SER A 134 20.24 8.04 -15.10
C SER A 134 20.98 9.12 -14.32
N PRO A 135 20.28 10.14 -13.78
CA PRO A 135 20.87 11.13 -12.89
C PRO A 135 21.35 10.51 -11.58
N GLU A 136 22.41 11.07 -10.97
CA GLU A 136 22.88 10.63 -9.64
C GLU A 136 22.02 11.19 -8.48
N LEU A 137 21.83 10.38 -7.43
CA LEU A 137 21.21 10.82 -6.18
C LEU A 137 22.21 11.55 -5.27
N LYS A 138 21.87 12.78 -4.89
CA LYS A 138 22.51 13.51 -3.79
C LYS A 138 21.52 13.64 -2.65
N LEU A 139 21.82 13.03 -1.51
CA LEU A 139 20.94 13.02 -0.34
C LEU A 139 21.62 13.72 0.83
N GLU A 140 20.96 14.74 1.38
CA GLU A 140 21.38 15.46 2.57
C GLU A 140 20.33 15.27 3.67
N GLU A 141 20.77 14.91 4.87
CA GLU A 141 19.90 14.75 6.04
C GLU A 141 20.18 15.84 7.06
N PHE A 142 19.11 16.44 7.59
CA PHE A 142 19.20 17.45 8.64
C PHE A 142 18.20 17.15 9.77
N ASN A 143 18.69 16.47 10.81
CA ASN A 143 17.90 16.14 11.98
C ASN A 143 18.08 17.21 13.07
N LEU A 144 17.12 18.13 13.16
CA LEU A 144 17.12 19.22 14.17
C LEU A 144 16.96 18.73 15.60
N LYS A 145 16.29 17.59 15.82
CA LYS A 145 16.03 17.08 17.17
C LYS A 145 17.28 16.40 17.74
N GLU A 146 17.99 15.67 16.89
CA GLU A 146 19.17 14.89 17.27
C GLU A 146 20.26 15.02 16.21
N GLN A 147 21.08 16.05 16.35
CA GLN A 147 22.12 16.37 15.37
C GLN A 147 23.12 15.21 15.24
N GLY A 148 23.33 14.72 14.01
CA GLY A 148 24.22 13.59 13.72
C GLY A 148 23.55 12.21 13.76
N ASN A 149 22.31 12.09 14.25
CA ASN A 149 21.55 10.84 14.22
C ASN A 149 20.70 10.72 12.94
N PRO A 150 20.52 9.50 12.39
CA PRO A 150 19.65 9.27 11.25
C PRO A 150 18.22 9.75 11.48
N THR A 151 17.58 10.32 10.44
CA THR A 151 16.18 10.73 10.52
C THR A 151 15.27 9.50 10.51
N THR A 152 14.57 9.26 11.62
CA THR A 152 13.66 8.13 11.79
C THR A 152 12.24 8.58 12.08
N VAL A 153 11.26 7.79 11.62
CA VAL A 153 9.83 8.01 11.84
C VAL A 153 9.11 6.69 12.09
N VAL A 154 7.99 6.72 12.83
CA VAL A 154 7.07 5.58 12.89
C VAL A 154 6.19 5.64 11.64
N TYR A 155 6.38 4.72 10.69
CA TYR A 155 5.65 4.76 9.42
C TYR A 155 5.51 3.39 8.76
N VAL A 156 4.75 3.32 7.67
CA VAL A 156 4.67 2.13 6.80
C VAL A 156 5.70 2.29 5.67
N PRO A 157 6.85 1.58 5.69
CA PRO A 157 7.93 1.83 4.72
C PRO A 157 7.49 1.64 3.27
N SER A 158 6.60 0.69 3.00
CA SER A 158 6.09 0.46 1.64
C SER A 158 5.22 1.61 1.10
N HIS A 159 4.51 2.34 1.96
CA HIS A 159 3.78 3.54 1.54
C HIS A 159 4.75 4.67 1.17
N LEU A 160 5.78 4.88 2.00
CA LEU A 160 6.82 5.89 1.73
C LEU A 160 7.59 5.55 0.45
N TYR A 161 8.03 4.30 0.31
CA TYR A 161 8.67 3.79 -0.89
C TYR A 161 7.84 4.09 -2.13
N HIS A 162 6.54 3.79 -2.11
CA HIS A 162 5.69 3.98 -3.28
C HIS A 162 5.55 5.47 -3.65
N MET A 163 5.42 6.37 -2.67
CA MET A 163 5.39 7.81 -2.94
C MET A 163 6.71 8.30 -3.55
N VAL A 164 7.84 7.92 -2.95
CA VAL A 164 9.16 8.38 -3.39
C VAL A 164 9.52 7.78 -4.75
N PHE A 165 9.21 6.51 -5.00
CA PHE A 165 9.44 5.83 -6.27
C PHE A 165 8.67 6.49 -7.42
N GLU A 166 7.40 6.83 -7.21
CA GLU A 166 6.60 7.54 -8.22
C GLU A 166 7.11 8.97 -8.49
N LEU A 167 7.75 9.62 -7.52
CA LEU A 167 8.39 10.93 -7.72
C LEU A 167 9.73 10.84 -8.47
N PHE A 168 10.45 9.72 -8.34
CA PHE A 168 11.74 9.52 -9.03
C PHE A 168 11.60 9.08 -10.49
N LYS A 169 10.59 8.27 -10.82
CA LYS A 169 10.33 7.78 -12.19
C LYS A 169 10.02 8.92 -13.15
#